data_AF-A9WNV2-F1
#
_entry.id   AF-A9WNV2-F1
#
_cell.length_a   1.000
_cell.length_b   1.000
_cell.length_c   1.000
_cell.angle_alpha   90.00
_cell.angle_beta   90.00
_cell.angle_gamma   90.00
#
_symmetry.space_group_name_H-M   'P 1'
#
loop_
_entity.id
_entity.type
_entity.pdbx_description
1 polymer ?
#
loop_
_entity_poly.entity_id
_entity_poly.type
_entity_poly.pdbx_seq_one_letter_code
_entity_poly.pdbx_strand_id
1 'polypeptide(L)'
;MPLLTLLPLGIAILVEKKIPGITFFRTSFYLPVIASAVVVALLWNLVLDDGGVVNNIAQSLKWVRGPIPFLTDRWLVVFSSISLTVWKGLGYYMVIYIAALGNVSKDLHEAAALDGAGAWRRFWSVTVPGVRGAMILVAIMICVSALRIFTEPYFLTNTTGGPGGYASSFVMIIQQYARGLLGNLGYASALSVVLFFVCLIPMLILARQNRKES
;
A
#
# COMPACT_ATOMS: atom_id res chain seq x y z
N MET A 1 4.61 -0.28 -5.85
CA MET A 1 5.07 1.14 -5.92
C MET A 1 4.09 2.01 -6.67
N PRO A 2 3.92 1.91 -8.02
CA PRO A 2 3.11 2.89 -8.78
C PRO A 2 1.63 2.91 -8.40
N LEU A 3 1.08 1.75 -8.05
CA LEU A 3 -0.32 1.65 -7.60
C LEU A 3 -0.55 2.43 -6.30
N LEU A 4 0.35 2.28 -5.32
CA LEU A 4 0.25 2.93 -4.02
C LEU A 4 0.63 4.42 -4.05
N THR A 5 1.27 4.92 -5.10
CA THR A 5 1.52 6.36 -5.26
C THR A 5 0.35 7.05 -5.96
N LEU A 6 -0.19 6.44 -7.03
CA LEU A 6 -1.21 7.06 -7.87
C LEU A 6 -2.63 6.91 -7.31
N LEU A 7 -2.96 5.75 -6.76
CA LEU A 7 -4.32 5.46 -6.29
C LEU A 7 -4.74 6.37 -5.12
N PRO A 8 -3.93 6.58 -4.06
CA PRO A 8 -4.30 7.51 -3.00
C PRO A 8 -4.35 8.97 -3.46
N LEU A 9 -3.56 9.37 -4.48
CA LEU A 9 -3.67 10.70 -5.09
C LEU A 9 -5.04 10.87 -5.78
N GLY A 10 -5.46 9.87 -6.56
CA GLY A 10 -6.77 9.88 -7.22
C GLY A 10 -7.92 9.95 -6.21
N ILE A 11 -7.85 9.17 -5.13
CA ILE A 11 -8.84 9.23 -4.04
C ILE A 11 -8.79 10.60 -3.34
N ALA A 12 -7.60 11.14 -3.04
CA ALA A 12 -7.45 12.43 -2.38
C ALA A 12 -8.14 13.55 -3.17
N ILE A 13 -7.97 13.59 -4.50
CA ILE A 13 -8.62 14.57 -5.38
C ILE A 13 -10.16 14.40 -5.37
N LEU A 14 -10.64 13.15 -5.33
CA LEU A 14 -12.08 12.88 -5.25
C LEU A 14 -12.67 13.31 -3.90
N VAL A 15 -11.90 13.10 -2.83
CA VAL A 15 -12.24 13.42 -1.44
C VAL A 15 -12.05 14.91 -1.09
N GLU A 16 -11.33 15.66 -1.91
CA GLU A 16 -11.17 17.11 -1.78
C GLU A 16 -12.38 17.89 -2.31
N LYS A 17 -13.07 17.36 -3.33
CA LYS A 17 -14.29 17.97 -3.86
C LYS A 17 -15.36 18.05 -2.78
N LYS A 18 -16.11 19.16 -2.68
CA LYS A 18 -17.24 19.30 -1.73
C LYS A 18 -18.44 18.43 -2.15
N ILE A 19 -18.31 17.11 -2.04
CA ILE A 19 -19.36 16.14 -2.35
C ILE A 19 -20.12 15.79 -1.06
N PRO A 20 -21.46 15.70 -1.06
CA PRO A 20 -22.20 15.19 0.09
C PRO A 20 -21.81 13.73 0.38
N GLY A 21 -21.59 13.38 1.66
CA GLY A 21 -21.19 12.03 2.10
C GLY A 21 -19.68 11.80 2.23
N ILE A 22 -18.85 12.81 1.95
CA ILE A 22 -17.39 12.67 1.94
C ILE A 22 -16.77 12.32 3.30
N THR A 23 -17.43 12.71 4.39
CA THR A 23 -17.01 12.37 5.75
C THR A 23 -17.06 10.85 5.97
N PHE A 24 -18.10 10.18 5.47
CA PHE A 24 -18.20 8.72 5.54
C PHE A 24 -17.09 8.03 4.74
N PHE A 25 -16.84 8.50 3.51
CA PHE A 25 -15.74 7.99 2.69
C PHE A 25 -14.38 8.15 3.36
N ARG A 26 -14.08 9.34 3.91
CA ARG A 26 -12.86 9.59 4.70
C ARG A 26 -12.75 8.57 5.82
N THR A 27 -13.74 8.47 6.69
CA THR A 27 -13.73 7.57 7.85
C THR A 27 -13.52 6.11 7.45
N SER A 28 -14.15 5.64 6.37
CA SER A 28 -14.00 4.26 5.88
C SER A 28 -12.56 3.93 5.45
N PHE A 29 -11.87 4.85 4.76
CA PHE A 29 -10.47 4.67 4.39
C PHE A 29 -9.50 4.85 5.55
N TYR A 30 -9.88 5.58 6.61
CA TYR A 30 -9.07 5.75 7.82
C TYR A 30 -9.14 4.57 8.79
N LEU A 31 -10.29 3.90 8.87
CA LEU A 31 -10.53 2.77 9.76
C LEU A 31 -9.41 1.71 9.71
N PRO A 32 -8.95 1.21 8.53
CA PRO A 32 -7.88 0.21 8.47
C PRO A 32 -6.51 0.71 8.92
N VAL A 33 -6.26 2.01 8.87
CA VAL A 33 -4.98 2.60 9.26
C VAL A 33 -4.77 2.52 10.78
N ILE A 34 -5.87 2.65 11.53
CA ILE A 34 -5.85 2.68 13.01
C ILE A 34 -5.83 1.24 13.56
N ALA A 35 -6.38 0.28 12.82
CA ALA A 35 -6.41 -1.12 13.23
C ALA A 35 -5.02 -1.77 13.20
N SER A 36 -4.78 -2.70 14.14
CA SER A 36 -3.54 -3.48 14.18
C SER A 36 -3.36 -4.29 12.89
N ALA A 37 -2.17 -4.22 12.30
CA ALA A 37 -1.81 -4.94 11.09
C ALA A 37 -2.11 -6.45 11.19
N VAL A 38 -1.88 -7.03 12.36
CA VAL A 38 -2.10 -8.46 12.63
C VAL A 38 -3.59 -8.77 12.61
N VAL A 39 -4.40 -8.00 13.34
CA VAL A 39 -5.85 -8.20 13.41
C VAL A 39 -6.48 -8.07 12.03
N VAL A 40 -6.08 -7.06 11.27
CA VAL A 40 -6.57 -6.86 9.90
C VAL A 40 -6.20 -8.05 9.02
N ALA A 41 -4.96 -8.54 9.07
CA ALA A 41 -4.53 -9.69 8.27
C ALA A 41 -5.27 -10.99 8.64
N LEU A 42 -5.60 -11.19 9.92
CA LEU A 42 -6.40 -12.34 10.36
C LEU A 42 -7.84 -12.24 9.86
N LEU A 43 -8.48 -11.06 9.95
CA LEU A 43 -9.81 -10.84 9.37
C LEU A 43 -9.79 -11.03 7.86
N TRP A 44 -8.73 -10.58 7.19
CA TRP A 44 -8.56 -10.74 5.75
C TRP A 44 -8.47 -12.21 5.34
N ASN A 45 -7.78 -13.05 6.12
CA ASN A 45 -7.81 -14.51 5.93
C ASN A 45 -9.23 -15.07 6.03
N LEU A 46 -9.99 -14.71 7.07
CA LEU A 46 -11.37 -15.19 7.22
C LEU A 46 -12.28 -14.78 6.05
N VAL A 47 -12.04 -13.61 5.47
CA VAL A 47 -12.80 -13.09 4.33
C VAL A 47 -12.44 -13.82 3.04
N LEU A 48 -11.16 -14.16 2.85
CA LEU A 48 -10.59 -14.77 1.64
C LEU A 48 -10.47 -16.29 1.69
N ASP A 49 -10.76 -16.91 2.82
CA ASP A 49 -10.77 -18.36 2.97
C ASP A 49 -11.73 -19.03 1.96
N ASP A 50 -11.53 -20.32 1.70
CA ASP A 50 -12.36 -21.06 0.75
C ASP A 50 -13.84 -21.06 1.18
N GLY A 51 -14.11 -21.09 2.49
CA GLY A 51 -15.44 -20.90 3.10
C GLY A 51 -15.78 -19.46 3.49
N GLY A 52 -14.94 -18.50 3.10
CA GLY A 52 -15.03 -17.09 3.49
C GLY A 52 -16.14 -16.32 2.79
N VAL A 53 -16.36 -15.08 3.25
CA VAL A 53 -17.44 -14.20 2.77
C VAL A 53 -17.36 -13.96 1.26
N VAL A 54 -16.16 -13.75 0.71
CA VAL A 54 -15.98 -13.47 -0.72
C VAL A 54 -16.39 -14.66 -1.57
N ASN A 55 -15.94 -15.86 -1.20
CA ASN A 55 -16.28 -17.09 -1.90
C ASN A 55 -17.77 -17.43 -1.78
N ASN A 56 -18.37 -17.27 -0.60
CA ASN A 56 -19.81 -17.50 -0.38
C ASN A 56 -20.68 -16.55 -1.23
N ILE A 57 -20.32 -15.27 -1.30
CA ILE A 57 -21.03 -14.30 -2.15
C ILE A 57 -20.88 -14.66 -3.63
N ALA A 58 -19.66 -14.97 -4.09
CA ALA A 58 -19.41 -15.32 -5.48
C ALA A 58 -20.15 -16.60 -5.92
N GLN A 59 -20.24 -17.59 -5.03
CA GLN A 59 -20.98 -18.84 -5.28
C GLN A 59 -22.49 -18.64 -5.25
N SER A 60 -23.02 -17.84 -4.30
CA SER A 60 -24.47 -17.56 -4.24
C SER A 60 -24.96 -16.78 -5.47
N LEU A 61 -24.14 -15.88 -6.02
CA LEU A 61 -24.39 -15.19 -7.30
C LEU A 61 -24.14 -16.06 -8.54
N LYS A 62 -23.72 -17.33 -8.36
CA LYS A 62 -23.35 -18.27 -9.43
C LYS A 62 -22.28 -17.76 -10.39
N TRP A 63 -21.41 -16.85 -9.94
CA TRP A 63 -20.28 -16.35 -10.73
C TRP A 63 -19.16 -17.39 -10.85
N VAL A 64 -19.05 -18.30 -9.88
CA VAL A 64 -18.02 -19.32 -9.82
C VAL A 64 -18.64 -20.66 -9.44
N ARG A 65 -18.07 -21.76 -9.95
CA ARG A 65 -18.54 -23.14 -9.70
C ARG A 65 -17.95 -23.77 -8.43
N GLY A 66 -16.95 -23.14 -7.83
CA GLY A 66 -16.27 -23.60 -6.61
C GLY A 66 -15.51 -22.46 -5.94
N PRO A 67 -14.90 -22.69 -4.77
CA PRO A 67 -14.15 -21.65 -4.07
C PRO A 67 -12.91 -21.25 -4.89
N ILE A 68 -12.68 -19.94 -4.99
CA ILE A 68 -11.46 -19.38 -5.55
C ILE A 68 -10.35 -19.52 -4.49
N PRO A 69 -9.21 -20.15 -4.82
CA PRO A 69 -8.13 -20.43 -3.86
C PRO A 69 -7.26 -19.19 -3.59
N PHE A 70 -7.82 -18.15 -2.98
CA PHE A 70 -7.13 -16.86 -2.78
C PHE A 70 -5.85 -16.96 -1.95
N LEU A 71 -5.77 -17.92 -1.03
CA LEU A 71 -4.68 -18.07 -0.07
C LEU A 71 -3.75 -19.26 -0.38
N THR A 72 -4.23 -20.19 -1.21
CA THR A 72 -3.53 -21.44 -1.52
C THR A 72 -2.96 -21.47 -2.93
N ASP A 73 -3.47 -20.66 -3.87
CA ASP A 73 -2.83 -20.49 -5.17
C ASP A 73 -1.64 -19.53 -5.10
N ARG A 74 -0.58 -19.88 -5.85
CA ARG A 74 0.70 -19.16 -5.87
C ARG A 74 0.56 -17.68 -6.25
N TRP A 75 -0.26 -17.37 -7.25
CA TRP A 75 -0.40 -16.00 -7.74
C TRP A 75 -1.47 -15.25 -6.97
N LEU A 76 -2.56 -15.94 -6.61
CA LEU A 76 -3.64 -15.31 -5.85
C LEU A 76 -3.19 -14.94 -4.44
N VAL A 77 -2.32 -15.69 -3.77
CA VAL A 77 -1.85 -15.31 -2.43
C VAL A 77 -0.97 -14.05 -2.46
N VAL A 78 -0.18 -13.89 -3.52
CA VAL A 78 0.59 -12.66 -3.76
C VAL A 78 -0.34 -11.50 -4.05
N PHE A 79 -1.36 -11.70 -4.91
CA PHE A 79 -2.35 -10.69 -5.20
C PHE A 79 -3.13 -10.27 -3.95
N SER A 80 -3.62 -11.23 -3.17
CA SER A 80 -4.31 -11.02 -1.89
C SER A 80 -3.47 -10.21 -0.90
N SER A 81 -2.17 -10.51 -0.84
CA SER A 81 -1.21 -9.75 -0.02
C SER A 81 -1.07 -8.31 -0.52
N ILE A 82 -0.92 -8.10 -1.83
CA ILE A 82 -0.84 -6.75 -2.42
C ILE A 82 -2.14 -5.98 -2.17
N SER A 83 -3.30 -6.60 -2.35
CA SER A 83 -4.60 -5.96 -2.11
C SER A 83 -4.74 -5.50 -0.67
N LEU A 84 -4.36 -6.33 0.29
CA LEU A 84 -4.36 -5.97 1.71
C LEU A 84 -3.39 -4.81 1.99
N THR A 85 -2.15 -4.89 1.50
CA THR A 85 -1.16 -3.81 1.66
C THR A 85 -1.65 -2.50 1.05
N VAL A 86 -2.26 -2.56 -0.13
CA VAL A 86 -2.84 -1.40 -0.81
C VAL A 86 -3.94 -0.81 0.06
N TRP A 87 -4.94 -1.61 0.42
CA TRP A 87 -6.09 -1.15 1.21
C TRP A 87 -5.69 -0.49 2.52
N LYS A 88 -4.74 -1.08 3.25
CA LYS A 88 -4.23 -0.53 4.50
C LYS A 88 -3.40 0.74 4.31
N GLY A 89 -2.55 0.77 3.28
CA GLY A 89 -1.69 1.92 2.99
C GLY A 89 -2.46 3.12 2.43
N LEU A 90 -3.59 2.89 1.75
CA LEU A 90 -4.33 3.92 1.04
C LEU A 90 -4.74 5.10 1.93
N GLY A 91 -5.35 4.82 3.08
CA GLY A 91 -5.80 5.88 3.99
C GLY A 91 -4.66 6.76 4.46
N TYR A 92 -3.50 6.16 4.78
CA TYR A 92 -2.31 6.87 5.25
C TYR A 92 -1.71 7.80 4.18
N TYR A 93 -1.49 7.29 2.97
CA TYR A 93 -0.90 8.10 1.89
C TYR A 93 -1.88 9.15 1.35
N MET A 94 -3.19 8.86 1.38
CA MET A 94 -4.22 9.83 1.02
C MET A 94 -4.16 11.09 1.89
N VAL A 95 -3.92 10.98 3.21
CA VAL A 95 -3.83 12.16 4.09
C VAL A 95 -2.73 13.11 3.65
N ILE A 96 -1.57 12.53 3.32
CA ILE A 96 -0.39 13.28 2.89
C ILE A 96 -0.73 14.04 1.62
N TYR A 97 -1.42 13.40 0.66
CA TYR A 97 -1.86 14.07 -0.55
C TYR A 97 -2.93 15.14 -0.30
N ILE A 98 -3.89 14.92 0.60
CA ILE A 98 -4.89 15.96 0.95
C ILE A 98 -4.19 17.20 1.52
N ALA A 99 -3.22 17.01 2.41
CA ALA A 99 -2.44 18.12 2.96
C ALA A 99 -1.62 18.85 1.88
N ALA A 100 -1.03 18.11 0.94
CA ALA A 100 -0.26 18.68 -0.17
C ALA A 100 -1.14 19.43 -1.18
N LEU A 101 -2.30 18.85 -1.55
CA LEU A 101 -3.29 19.46 -2.43
C LEU A 101 -3.82 20.78 -1.85
N GLY A 102 -4.03 20.84 -0.53
CA GLY A 102 -4.43 22.06 0.16
C GLY A 102 -3.44 23.22 0.04
N ASN A 103 -2.17 22.96 -0.27
CA ASN A 103 -1.14 23.99 -0.51
C ASN A 103 -1.04 24.44 -1.97
N VAL A 104 -1.70 23.74 -2.91
CA VAL A 104 -1.71 24.14 -4.32
C VAL A 104 -2.64 25.32 -4.51
N SER A 105 -2.15 26.44 -5.06
CA SER A 105 -2.95 27.66 -5.17
C SER A 105 -4.15 27.47 -6.10
N LYS A 106 -5.31 27.97 -5.66
CA LYS A 106 -6.53 27.98 -6.49
C LYS A 106 -6.38 28.89 -7.69
N ASP A 107 -5.58 29.96 -7.57
CA ASP A 107 -5.33 30.93 -8.62
C ASP A 107 -4.67 30.29 -9.85
N LEU A 108 -3.72 29.35 -9.67
CA LEU A 108 -3.11 28.59 -10.78
C LEU A 108 -4.15 27.74 -11.50
N HIS A 109 -5.09 27.18 -10.73
CA HIS A 109 -6.17 26.37 -11.23
C HIS A 109 -7.20 27.20 -12.01
N GLU A 110 -7.49 28.42 -11.57
CA GLU A 110 -8.41 29.37 -12.21
C GLU A 110 -7.79 29.99 -13.47
N ALA A 111 -6.53 30.41 -13.41
CA ALA A 111 -5.79 30.93 -14.57
C ALA A 111 -5.74 29.90 -15.70
N ALA A 112 -5.38 28.65 -15.40
CA ALA A 112 -5.39 27.59 -16.40
C ALA A 112 -6.79 27.33 -16.98
N ALA A 113 -7.86 27.51 -16.20
CA ALA A 113 -9.22 27.37 -16.70
C ALA A 113 -9.61 28.51 -17.66
N LEU A 114 -9.15 29.74 -17.40
CA LEU A 114 -9.31 30.89 -18.30
C LEU A 114 -8.55 30.68 -19.62
N ASP A 115 -7.40 30.00 -19.58
CA ASP A 115 -6.62 29.58 -20.77
C ASP A 115 -7.25 28.40 -21.55
N GLY A 116 -8.47 27.98 -21.19
CA GLY A 116 -9.18 26.87 -21.84
C GLY A 116 -8.67 25.47 -21.46
N ALA A 117 -7.86 25.33 -20.40
CA ALA A 117 -7.41 24.03 -19.94
C ALA A 117 -8.54 23.25 -19.26
N GLY A 118 -8.97 22.15 -19.88
CA GLY A 118 -9.90 21.20 -19.27
C GLY A 118 -9.33 20.48 -18.04
N ALA A 119 -10.17 19.74 -17.31
CA ALA A 119 -9.80 19.06 -16.07
C ALA A 119 -8.58 18.13 -16.21
N TRP A 120 -8.46 17.42 -17.33
CA TRP A 120 -7.33 16.53 -17.60
C TRP A 120 -6.01 17.29 -17.78
N ARG A 121 -6.03 18.40 -18.53
CA ARG A 121 -4.84 19.22 -18.74
C ARG A 121 -4.40 19.86 -17.42
N ARG A 122 -5.34 20.40 -16.65
CA ARG A 122 -5.09 20.99 -15.31
C ARG A 122 -4.52 19.98 -14.31
N PHE A 123 -4.95 18.72 -14.36
CA PHE A 123 -4.39 17.66 -13.52
C PHE A 123 -2.89 17.47 -13.78
N TRP A 124 -2.49 17.32 -15.05
CA TRP A 124 -1.09 17.07 -15.40
C TRP A 124 -0.21 18.33 -15.36
N SER A 125 -0.76 19.51 -15.61
CA SER A 125 0.00 20.76 -15.69
C SER A 125 0.04 21.57 -14.40
N VAL A 126 -0.92 21.37 -13.49
CA VAL A 126 -1.01 22.13 -12.22
C VAL A 126 -0.95 21.19 -11.02
N THR A 127 -1.85 20.20 -10.95
CA THR A 127 -1.96 19.33 -9.77
C THR A 127 -0.71 18.47 -9.58
N VAL A 128 -0.35 17.65 -10.56
CA VAL A 128 0.80 16.72 -10.47
C VAL A 128 2.12 17.45 -10.16
N PRO A 129 2.47 18.56 -10.84
CA PRO A 129 3.64 19.36 -10.47
C PRO A 129 3.52 19.98 -9.07
N GLY A 130 2.34 20.49 -8.71
CA GLY A 130 2.08 21.12 -7.41
C GLY A 130 2.21 20.17 -6.22
N VAL A 131 1.92 18.87 -6.41
CA VAL A 131 2.07 17.85 -5.35
C VAL A 131 3.31 16.97 -5.51
N ARG A 132 4.22 17.30 -6.43
CA ARG A 132 5.41 16.48 -6.73
C ARG A 132 6.24 16.15 -5.48
N GLY A 133 6.47 17.13 -4.60
CA GLY A 133 7.19 16.90 -3.35
C GLY A 133 6.52 15.86 -2.46
N ALA A 134 5.18 15.90 -2.37
CA ALA A 134 4.42 14.89 -1.64
C ALA A 134 4.44 13.51 -2.33
N MET A 135 4.40 13.46 -3.67
CA MET A 135 4.54 12.21 -4.42
C MET A 135 5.88 11.53 -4.16
N ILE A 136 6.97 12.30 -4.11
CA ILE A 136 8.31 11.80 -3.79
C ILE A 136 8.34 11.27 -2.37
N LEU A 137 7.83 12.03 -1.39
CA LEU A 137 7.75 11.60 0.01
C LEU A 137 6.94 10.30 0.16
N VAL A 138 5.78 10.22 -0.47
CA VAL A 138 4.93 9.03 -0.46
C VAL A 138 5.66 7.85 -1.12
N ALA A 139 6.32 8.07 -2.27
CA ALA A 139 7.10 7.03 -2.93
C ALA A 139 8.24 6.48 -2.06
N ILE A 140 8.94 7.36 -1.32
CA ILE A 140 9.97 6.97 -0.34
C ILE A 140 9.35 6.08 0.74
N MET A 141 8.25 6.52 1.35
CA MET A 141 7.58 5.78 2.42
C MET A 141 7.14 4.40 1.93
N ILE A 142 6.53 4.31 0.75
CA ILE A 142 6.09 3.05 0.17
C ILE A 142 7.30 2.15 -0.10
N CYS A 143 8.39 2.69 -0.67
CA CYS A 143 9.62 1.95 -0.94
C CYS A 143 10.18 1.29 0.32
N VAL A 144 10.34 2.07 1.39
CA VAL A 144 10.81 1.58 2.69
C VAL A 144 9.85 0.54 3.27
N SER A 145 8.54 0.79 3.21
CA SER A 145 7.52 -0.14 3.69
C SER A 145 7.54 -1.47 2.93
N ALA A 146 7.71 -1.46 1.61
CA ALA A 146 7.73 -2.69 0.82
C ALA A 146 8.99 -3.53 1.03
N LEU A 147 10.16 -2.91 1.22
CA LEU A 147 11.39 -3.64 1.55
C LEU A 147 11.30 -4.35 2.89
N ARG A 148 10.52 -3.79 3.82
CA ARG A 148 10.30 -4.31 5.18
C ARG A 148 8.97 -5.03 5.34
N ILE A 149 8.29 -5.37 4.25
CA ILE A 149 6.98 -6.03 4.33
C ILE A 149 7.12 -7.37 5.05
N PHE A 150 6.19 -7.70 5.92
CA PHE A 150 6.25 -8.91 6.73
C PHE A 150 4.86 -9.38 7.11
N THR A 151 4.10 -8.53 7.79
CA THR A 151 2.85 -8.92 8.44
C THR A 151 1.85 -9.51 7.45
N GLU A 152 1.60 -8.83 6.34
CA GLU A 152 0.61 -9.24 5.34
C GLU A 152 0.94 -10.63 4.76
N PRO A 153 2.09 -10.86 4.09
CA PRO A 153 2.41 -12.18 3.56
C PRO A 153 2.55 -13.24 4.66
N TYR A 154 3.08 -12.90 5.84
CA TYR A 154 3.27 -13.87 6.93
C TYR A 154 1.96 -14.45 7.44
N PHE A 155 0.96 -13.60 7.71
CA PHE A 155 -0.33 -14.06 8.21
C PHE A 155 -1.22 -14.63 7.12
N LEU A 156 -1.16 -14.12 5.88
CA LEU A 156 -1.97 -14.65 4.76
C LEU A 156 -1.50 -16.03 4.28
N THR A 157 -0.25 -16.38 4.55
CA THR A 157 0.34 -17.65 4.09
C THR A 157 0.53 -18.67 5.22
N ASN A 158 -0.10 -18.46 6.37
CA ASN A 158 0.11 -19.30 7.56
C ASN A 158 1.60 -19.50 7.90
N THR A 159 2.40 -18.42 7.78
CA THR A 159 3.84 -18.37 8.06
C THR A 159 4.74 -19.11 7.06
N THR A 160 4.18 -19.71 6.01
CA THR A 160 4.94 -20.52 5.04
C THR A 160 5.55 -19.71 3.89
N GLY A 161 5.03 -18.51 3.63
CA GLY A 161 5.38 -17.76 2.42
C GLY A 161 4.65 -18.24 1.17
N GLY A 162 3.60 -19.04 1.33
CA GLY A 162 2.76 -19.54 0.24
C GLY A 162 3.39 -20.74 -0.46
N PRO A 163 2.71 -21.28 -1.49
CA PRO A 163 3.23 -22.43 -2.24
C PRO A 163 4.64 -22.14 -2.75
N GLY A 164 5.61 -23.00 -2.43
CA GLY A 164 7.01 -22.84 -2.83
C GLY A 164 7.73 -21.62 -2.24
N GLY A 165 7.16 -20.93 -1.24
CA GLY A 165 7.75 -19.75 -0.62
C GLY A 165 7.75 -18.50 -1.51
N TYR A 166 6.97 -18.48 -2.59
CA TYR A 166 6.98 -17.38 -3.57
C TYR A 166 6.40 -16.04 -3.06
N ALA A 167 5.65 -16.06 -1.96
CA ALA A 167 5.18 -14.86 -1.27
C ALA A 167 6.04 -14.51 -0.03
N SER A 168 7.15 -15.22 0.22
CA SER A 168 8.07 -14.90 1.31
C SER A 168 8.72 -13.55 1.11
N SER A 169 8.71 -12.72 2.16
CA SER A 169 9.52 -11.51 2.21
C SER A 169 10.90 -11.76 2.80
N PHE A 170 11.83 -10.82 2.59
CA PHE A 170 13.16 -10.90 3.20
C PHE A 170 13.11 -10.94 4.73
N VAL A 171 12.17 -10.19 5.33
CA VAL A 171 11.94 -10.18 6.77
C VAL A 171 11.41 -11.54 7.26
N MET A 172 10.58 -12.22 6.46
CA MET A 172 10.12 -13.58 6.79
C MET A 172 11.29 -14.57 6.82
N ILE A 173 12.24 -14.45 5.88
CA ILE A 173 13.44 -15.29 5.86
C ILE A 173 14.28 -15.05 7.13
N ILE A 174 14.53 -13.79 7.49
CA ILE A 174 15.21 -13.46 8.76
C ILE A 174 14.49 -14.10 9.95
N GLN A 175 13.17 -13.95 10.01
CA GLN A 175 12.36 -14.48 11.09
C GLN A 175 12.43 -16.01 11.15
N GLN A 176 12.43 -16.69 10.00
CA GLN A 176 12.54 -18.15 9.91
C GLN A 176 13.85 -18.67 10.53
N TYR A 177 14.97 -17.99 10.28
CA TYR A 177 16.26 -18.35 10.89
C TYR A 177 16.36 -17.99 12.38
N ALA A 178 15.65 -16.95 12.82
CA ALA A 178 15.63 -16.53 14.21
C ALA A 178 14.66 -17.35 15.09
N ARG A 179 13.74 -18.11 14.49
CA ARG A 179 12.61 -18.74 15.22
C ARG A 179 13.04 -20.01 15.95
N GLY A 180 12.53 -20.16 17.18
CA GLY A 180 12.67 -21.37 18.00
C GLY A 180 13.87 -21.36 18.93
N LEU A 181 13.91 -22.32 19.87
CA LEU A 181 14.98 -22.46 20.88
C LEU A 181 16.37 -22.77 20.28
N LEU A 182 16.41 -23.27 19.05
CA LEU A 182 17.62 -23.60 18.29
C LEU A 182 17.85 -22.63 17.11
N GLY A 183 17.17 -21.47 17.09
CA GLY A 183 17.31 -20.48 16.02
C GLY A 183 18.74 -19.96 15.90
N ASN A 184 19.21 -19.77 14.66
CA ASN A 184 20.54 -19.22 14.41
C ASN A 184 20.49 -17.69 14.45
N LEU A 185 20.53 -17.16 15.67
CA LEU A 185 20.47 -15.71 15.91
C LEU A 185 21.64 -14.95 15.25
N GLY A 186 22.81 -15.56 15.15
CA GLY A 186 23.97 -14.98 14.47
C GLY A 186 23.70 -14.77 12.97
N TYR A 187 23.16 -15.79 12.31
CA TYR A 187 22.80 -15.70 10.89
C TYR A 187 21.64 -14.74 10.63
N ALA A 188 20.59 -14.78 11.46
CA ALA A 188 19.47 -13.84 11.35
C ALA A 188 19.90 -12.38 11.57
N SER A 189 20.85 -12.14 12.48
CA SER A 189 21.42 -10.81 12.72
C SER A 189 22.24 -10.34 11.51
N ALA A 190 23.05 -11.21 10.91
CA ALA A 190 23.80 -10.90 9.70
C ALA A 190 22.86 -10.54 8.53
N LEU A 191 21.79 -11.30 8.31
CA LEU A 191 20.77 -10.98 7.30
C LEU A 191 20.07 -9.65 7.61
N SER A 192 19.81 -9.33 8.88
CA SER A 192 19.21 -8.06 9.28
C SER A 192 20.10 -6.86 8.94
N VAL A 193 21.42 -7.00 9.11
CA VAL A 193 22.40 -5.98 8.71
C VAL A 193 22.42 -5.80 7.19
N VAL A 194 22.36 -6.89 6.42
CA VAL A 194 22.23 -6.82 4.95
C VAL A 194 20.95 -6.08 4.56
N LEU A 195 19.81 -6.43 5.15
CA LEU A 195 18.54 -5.75 4.90
C LEU A 195 18.61 -4.25 5.23
N PHE A 196 19.30 -3.88 6.31
CA PHE A 196 19.53 -2.48 6.68
C PHE A 196 20.21 -1.71 5.54
N PHE A 197 21.30 -2.23 4.98
CA PHE A 197 21.99 -1.58 3.86
C PHE A 197 21.15 -1.57 2.57
N VAL A 198 20.41 -2.65 2.28
CA VAL A 198 19.47 -2.70 1.16
C VAL A 198 18.38 -1.63 1.27
N CYS A 199 17.90 -1.33 2.49
CA CYS A 199 16.94 -0.26 2.71
C CYS A 199 17.59 1.14 2.68
N LEU A 200 18.83 1.27 3.15
CA LEU A 200 19.53 2.54 3.26
C LEU A 200 19.84 3.16 1.89
N ILE A 201 20.28 2.36 0.92
CA ILE A 201 20.67 2.83 -0.42
C ILE A 201 19.54 3.59 -1.14
N PRO A 202 18.34 3.02 -1.37
CA PRO A 202 17.25 3.74 -2.03
C PRO A 202 16.78 4.96 -1.23
N MET A 203 16.80 4.88 0.11
CA MET A 203 16.45 6.00 0.96
C MET A 203 17.40 7.19 0.78
N LEU A 204 18.72 6.94 0.73
CA LEU A 204 19.72 7.99 0.49
C LEU A 204 19.62 8.59 -0.91
N ILE A 205 19.34 7.77 -1.93
CA ILE A 205 19.16 8.24 -3.31
C ILE A 205 17.97 9.20 -3.37
N LEU A 206 16.83 8.78 -2.83
CA LEU A 206 15.60 9.58 -2.85
C LEU A 206 15.73 10.84 -1.97
N ALA A 207 16.39 10.75 -0.81
CA ALA A 207 16.64 11.92 0.04
C ALA A 207 17.56 12.95 -0.64
N ARG A 208 18.57 12.50 -1.41
CA ARG A 208 19.43 13.38 -2.22
C ARG A 208 18.67 14.03 -3.37
N GLN A 209 17.75 13.32 -4.01
CA GLN A 209 16.90 13.89 -5.06
C GLN A 209 15.99 14.98 -4.49
N ASN A 210 15.37 14.74 -3.34
CA ASN A 210 14.49 15.72 -2.70
C ASN A 210 15.23 17.03 -2.32
N ARG A 211 16.48 16.93 -1.84
CA ARG A 211 17.31 18.11 -1.53
C ARG A 211 17.77 18.93 -2.73
N LYS A 212 17.75 18.36 -3.95
CA LYS A 212 18.11 19.09 -5.17
C LYS A 212 16.92 19.87 -5.76
N GLU A 213 15.70 19.58 -5.32
CA GLU A 213 14.47 20.21 -5.80
C GLU A 213 13.93 21.31 -4.85
N SER A 214 14.52 21.48 -3.66
CA SER A 214 14.27 22.60 -2.73
C SER A 214 15.35 23.67 -2.88
#